data_AF-A0A820YB87-F1
#
_entry.id   AF-A0A820YB87-F1
#
_cell.length_a   1.000
_cell.length_b   1.000
_cell.length_c   1.000
_cell.angle_alpha   90.00
_cell.angle_beta   90.00
_cell.angle_gamma   90.00
#
_symmetry.space_group_name_H-M   'P 1'
#
loop_
_entity.id
_entity.type
_entity.pdbx_description
1 polymer ?
#
loop_
_entity_poly.entity_id
_entity_poly.type
_entity_poly.pdbx_seq_one_letter_code
_entity_poly.pdbx_strand_id
1 'polypeptide(L)'
;MLVLASYDRYCSSSHLYRLRSMSKIRKARFIIVTSTIIGIINILPILAIYHWEETLDICLQYSNLLINIYISSQILLYYISAPILMIIFGLLAICNTRKSIVRTGSQSTNIRGRRTQKQLTQMLRLQMNIHLVLTVSFSVVYSMTALSPSTKTPNIIAVRYLLA
;
A
#
# COMPACT_ATOMS: atom_id res chain seq x y z
N MET A 1 -1.12 -5.35 0.31
CA MET A 1 -2.22 -5.88 1.15
C MET A 1 -3.37 -4.90 1.35
N LEU A 2 -3.12 -3.63 1.71
CA LEU A 2 -4.19 -2.63 1.90
C LEU A 2 -5.07 -2.40 0.67
N VAL A 3 -4.47 -2.32 -0.52
CA VAL A 3 -5.21 -2.20 -1.79
C VAL A 3 -6.21 -3.35 -1.97
N LEU A 4 -5.81 -4.58 -1.64
CA LEU A 4 -6.68 -5.76 -1.74
C LEU A 4 -7.80 -5.72 -0.71
N ALA A 5 -7.54 -5.22 0.50
CA ALA A 5 -8.58 -5.01 1.50
C ALA A 5 -9.60 -3.95 1.05
N SER A 6 -9.14 -2.85 0.46
CA SER A 6 -10.01 -1.82 -0.13
C SER A 6 -10.81 -2.37 -1.31
N TYR A 7 -10.20 -3.19 -2.16
CA TYR A 7 -10.85 -3.85 -3.29
C TYR A 7 -11.91 -4.85 -2.82
N ASP A 8 -11.61 -5.71 -1.86
CA ASP A 8 -12.55 -6.68 -1.31
C ASP A 8 -13.80 -5.97 -0.74
N ARG A 9 -13.60 -4.86 -0.05
CA ARG A 9 -14.73 -4.04 0.45
C ARG A 9 -15.50 -3.32 -0.64
N TYR A 10 -14.83 -2.87 -1.70
CA TYR A 10 -15.52 -2.36 -2.87
C TYR A 10 -16.41 -3.46 -3.49
N CYS A 11 -15.88 -4.68 -3.65
CA CYS A 11 -16.63 -5.83 -4.14
C CYS A 11 -17.80 -6.21 -3.23
N SER A 12 -17.62 -6.21 -1.91
CA SER A 12 -18.67 -6.54 -0.95
C SER A 12 -19.79 -5.49 -0.89
N SER A 13 -19.46 -4.22 -1.14
CA SER A 13 -20.41 -3.10 -1.14
C SER A 13 -21.06 -2.83 -2.50
N SER A 14 -20.59 -3.48 -3.57
CA SER A 14 -21.13 -3.32 -4.91
C SER A 14 -22.51 -3.98 -5.06
N HIS A 15 -23.37 -3.35 -5.84
CA HIS A 15 -24.72 -3.84 -6.15
C HIS A 15 -24.70 -5.01 -7.15
N LEU A 16 -23.64 -5.13 -7.95
CA LEU A 16 -23.53 -6.17 -8.97
C LEU A 16 -23.18 -7.51 -8.33
N TYR A 17 -24.03 -8.52 -8.55
CA TYR A 17 -23.83 -9.89 -8.06
C TYR A 17 -22.46 -10.46 -8.48
N ARG A 18 -22.03 -10.20 -9.72
CA ARG A 18 -20.71 -10.63 -10.23
C ARG A 18 -19.56 -10.09 -9.38
N LEU A 19 -19.59 -8.80 -9.03
CA LEU A 19 -18.58 -8.16 -8.19
C LEU A 19 -18.64 -8.68 -6.75
N ARG A 20 -19.84 -8.86 -6.19
CA ARG A 20 -20.02 -9.45 -4.86
C ARG A 20 -19.51 -10.88 -4.77
N SER A 21 -19.64 -11.65 -5.86
CA SER A 21 -19.13 -13.03 -5.94
C SER A 21 -17.59 -13.13 -5.91
N MET A 22 -16.89 -12.02 -6.19
CA MET A 22 -15.42 -11.97 -6.09
C MET A 22 -14.96 -11.89 -4.63
N SER A 23 -15.77 -11.36 -3.73
CA SER A 23 -15.53 -11.28 -2.27
C SER A 23 -15.82 -12.63 -1.54
N LYS A 24 -15.88 -13.74 -2.27
CA LYS A 24 -16.01 -15.07 -1.65
C LYS A 24 -14.71 -15.44 -0.93
N ILE A 25 -14.83 -15.95 0.31
CA ILE A 25 -13.69 -16.32 1.18
C ILE A 25 -12.64 -17.17 0.46
N ARG A 26 -13.04 -18.17 -0.33
CA ARG A 26 -12.09 -19.03 -1.07
C ARG A 26 -11.26 -18.24 -2.09
N LYS A 27 -11.89 -17.32 -2.84
CA LYS A 27 -11.20 -16.49 -3.84
C LYS A 27 -10.31 -15.44 -3.16
N ALA A 28 -10.80 -14.81 -2.10
CA ALA A 28 -10.02 -13.85 -1.32
C ALA A 28 -8.75 -14.49 -0.73
N ARG A 29 -8.86 -15.71 -0.16
CA ARG A 29 -7.70 -16.46 0.32
C ARG A 29 -6.68 -16.73 -0.78
N PHE A 30 -7.14 -17.21 -1.94
CA PHE A 30 -6.26 -17.45 -3.08
C PHE A 30 -5.54 -16.17 -3.52
N ILE A 31 -6.25 -15.05 -3.64
CA ILE A 31 -5.68 -13.75 -4.02
C ILE A 31 -4.64 -13.26 -2.99
N ILE A 32 -4.90 -13.45 -1.69
CA ILE A 32 -3.95 -13.06 -0.64
C ILE A 32 -2.67 -13.91 -0.72
N VAL A 33 -2.81 -15.23 -0.89
CA VAL A 33 -1.65 -16.14 -1.00
C VAL A 33 -0.85 -15.86 -2.26
N THR A 34 -1.50 -15.70 -3.42
CA THR A 34 -0.75 -15.40 -4.66
C THR A 34 -0.08 -14.04 -4.62
N SER A 35 -0.75 -13.01 -4.09
CA SER A 35 -0.16 -11.67 -3.98
C SER A 35 0.96 -11.57 -2.95
N THR A 36 0.92 -12.37 -1.87
CA THR A 36 2.04 -12.47 -0.92
C THR A 36 3.26 -13.13 -1.57
N ILE A 37 3.08 -14.25 -2.27
CA ILE A 37 4.17 -14.94 -2.97
C ILE A 37 4.81 -14.02 -4.03
N ILE A 38 4.00 -13.36 -4.85
CA ILE A 38 4.51 -12.40 -5.85
C ILE A 38 5.26 -11.25 -5.17
N GLY A 39 4.76 -10.74 -4.04
CA GLY A 39 5.43 -9.71 -3.26
C GLY A 39 6.81 -10.15 -2.75
N ILE A 40 6.94 -11.38 -2.26
CA ILE A 40 8.21 -11.94 -1.79
C ILE A 40 9.21 -12.03 -2.95
N ILE A 41 8.78 -12.59 -4.09
CA ILE A 41 9.63 -12.72 -5.29
C ILE A 41 10.10 -11.34 -5.76
N ASN A 42 9.22 -10.33 -5.72
CA ASN A 42 9.57 -8.97 -6.13
C ASN A 42 10.55 -8.29 -5.17
N ILE A 43 10.54 -8.61 -3.87
CA ILE A 43 11.44 -8.01 -2.86
C ILE A 43 12.77 -8.76 -2.79
N LEU A 44 12.80 -10.06 -3.11
CA LEU A 44 13.99 -10.91 -3.02
C LEU A 44 15.26 -10.31 -3.65
N PRO A 45 15.22 -9.65 -4.83
CA PRO A 45 16.41 -9.05 -5.44
C PRO A 45 17.09 -7.97 -4.59
N ILE A 46 16.36 -7.32 -3.67
CA ILE A 46 16.91 -6.30 -2.78
C ILE A 46 18.07 -6.86 -1.94
N LEU A 47 17.98 -8.13 -1.52
CA LEU A 47 19.02 -8.78 -0.72
C LEU A 47 20.36 -8.92 -1.47
N ALA A 48 20.34 -8.93 -2.81
CA ALA A 48 21.54 -9.05 -3.64
C ALA A 48 22.03 -7.69 -4.17
N ILE A 49 21.21 -6.64 -4.10
CA ILE A 49 21.51 -5.30 -4.65
C ILE A 49 22.31 -4.45 -3.65
N TYR A 50 22.07 -4.64 -2.36
CA TYR A 50 22.74 -3.90 -1.30
C TYR A 50 23.92 -4.71 -0.77
N HIS A 51 25.07 -4.06 -0.62
CA HIS A 51 26.28 -4.64 -0.06
C HIS A 51 26.79 -3.77 1.08
N TRP A 52 27.51 -4.40 2.01
CA TRP A 52 28.18 -3.71 3.10
C TRP A 52 29.58 -3.28 2.64
N GLU A 53 29.90 -2.00 2.80
CA GLU A 53 31.22 -1.44 2.50
C GLU A 53 31.99 -1.25 3.81
N GLU A 54 32.96 -2.14 4.06
CA GLU A 54 33.72 -2.17 5.32
C GLU A 54 34.54 -0.89 5.56
N THR A 55 34.98 -0.22 4.49
CA THR A 55 35.86 0.97 4.59
C THR A 55 35.15 2.21 5.12
N LEU A 56 33.86 2.34 4.86
CA LEU A 56 33.06 3.51 5.21
C LEU A 56 32.01 3.20 6.29
N ASP A 57 31.91 1.94 6.71
CA ASP A 57 30.92 1.44 7.68
C ASP A 57 29.47 1.77 7.25
N ILE A 58 29.19 1.63 5.95
CA ILE A 58 27.91 1.97 5.34
C ILE A 58 27.41 0.88 4.39
N CYS A 59 26.09 0.75 4.31
CA CYS A 59 25.43 -0.09 3.32
C CYS A 59 25.27 0.70 2.01
N LEU A 60 25.89 0.22 0.94
CA LEU A 60 25.87 0.81 -0.38
C LEU A 60 25.04 -0.02 -1.35
N GLN A 61 24.60 0.65 -2.41
CA GLN A 61 23.82 0.05 -3.48
C GLN A 61 24.69 -0.01 -4.74
N TYR A 62 24.69 -1.14 -5.43
CA TYR A 62 25.34 -1.22 -6.74
C TYR A 62 24.67 -0.27 -7.75
N SER A 63 25.49 0.40 -8.56
CA SER A 63 25.10 1.47 -9.50
C SER A 63 24.93 0.98 -10.95
N ASN A 64 24.49 -0.27 -11.13
CA ASN A 64 24.26 -0.83 -12.47
C ASN A 64 22.94 -0.34 -13.07
N LEU A 65 22.92 -0.16 -14.40
CA LEU A 65 21.73 0.30 -15.14
C LEU A 65 20.50 -0.59 -14.88
N LEU A 66 20.68 -1.92 -14.83
CA LEU A 66 19.60 -2.87 -14.51
C LEU A 66 19.02 -2.66 -13.10
N ILE A 67 19.87 -2.33 -12.14
CA ILE A 67 19.47 -2.09 -10.75
C ILE A 67 18.70 -0.78 -10.64
N ASN A 68 19.12 0.26 -11.35
CA ASN A 68 18.39 1.53 -11.40
C ASN A 68 17.01 1.39 -12.07
N ILE A 69 16.91 0.58 -13.14
CA ILE A 69 15.61 0.25 -13.76
C ILE A 69 14.72 -0.49 -12.77
N TYR A 70 15.25 -1.50 -12.09
CA TYR A 70 14.51 -2.25 -11.07
C TYR A 70 14.00 -1.31 -9.96
N ILE A 71 14.86 -0.47 -9.38
CA ILE A 71 14.45 0.47 -8.32
C ILE A 71 13.40 1.46 -8.82
N SER A 72 13.57 1.98 -10.05
CA SER A 72 12.58 2.89 -10.65
C SER A 72 11.23 2.19 -10.85
N SER A 73 11.23 0.93 -11.27
CA SER A 73 10.00 0.13 -11.39
C SER A 73 9.34 -0.12 -10.04
N GLN A 74 10.12 -0.34 -8.97
CA GLN A 74 9.63 -0.50 -7.61
C GLN A 74 8.99 0.80 -7.09
N ILE A 75 9.60 1.95 -7.40
CA ILE A 75 9.04 3.28 -7.10
C ILE A 75 7.66 3.44 -7.76
N LEU A 76 7.59 3.20 -9.07
CA LEU A 76 6.35 3.33 -9.83
C LEU A 76 5.25 2.37 -9.32
N LEU A 77 5.59 1.11 -9.07
CA LEU A 77 4.62 0.10 -8.66
C LEU A 77 4.15 0.32 -7.23
N TYR A 78 5.05 0.42 -6.25
CA TYR A 78 4.65 0.41 -4.84
C TYR A 78 4.35 1.79 -4.27
N TYR A 79 5.04 2.84 -4.74
CA TYR A 79 4.89 4.18 -4.17
C TYR A 79 3.95 5.09 -4.97
N ILE A 80 3.70 4.78 -6.24
CA ILE A 80 2.75 5.55 -7.07
C ILE A 80 1.48 4.75 -7.31
N SER A 81 1.58 3.57 -7.93
CA SER A 81 0.39 2.83 -8.37
C SER A 81 -0.45 2.31 -7.19
N ALA A 82 0.18 1.79 -6.13
CA ALA A 82 -0.55 1.24 -5.00
C ALA A 82 -1.34 2.31 -4.21
N PRO A 83 -0.78 3.50 -3.89
CA PRO A 83 -1.57 4.60 -3.32
C PRO A 83 -2.72 5.06 -4.21
N ILE A 84 -2.51 5.19 -5.52
CA ILE A 84 -3.57 5.58 -6.47
C ILE A 84 -4.72 4.57 -6.44
N LEU A 85 -4.41 3.27 -6.55
CA LEU A 85 -5.43 2.22 -6.48
C LEU A 85 -6.14 2.20 -5.13
N MET A 86 -5.40 2.41 -4.04
CA MET A 86 -5.98 2.51 -2.71
C MET A 86 -6.98 3.67 -2.61
N ILE A 87 -6.63 4.85 -3.16
CA ILE A 87 -7.50 6.03 -3.24
C ILE A 87 -8.77 5.72 -4.03
N ILE A 88 -8.63 5.17 -5.24
CA ILE A 88 -9.77 4.84 -6.10
C ILE A 88 -10.71 3.87 -5.40
N PHE A 89 -10.21 2.72 -4.92
CA PHE A 89 -11.05 1.72 -4.27
C PHE A 89 -11.62 2.19 -2.93
N GLY A 90 -10.85 2.97 -2.16
CA GLY A 90 -11.30 3.57 -0.92
C GLY A 90 -12.48 4.54 -1.14
N LEU A 91 -12.37 5.46 -2.11
CA LEU A 91 -13.45 6.39 -2.45
C LEU A 91 -14.68 5.66 -2.99
N LEU A 92 -14.49 4.69 -3.89
CA LEU A 92 -15.59 3.88 -4.43
C LEU A 92 -16.33 3.11 -3.32
N ALA A 93 -15.60 2.53 -2.36
CA ALA A 93 -16.19 1.84 -1.22
C ALA A 93 -16.98 2.81 -0.33
N ILE A 94 -16.49 4.04 -0.10
CA ILE A 94 -17.22 5.07 0.68
C ILE A 94 -18.50 5.47 -0.05
N CYS A 95 -18.44 5.73 -1.35
CA CYS A 95 -19.60 6.08 -2.17
C CYS A 95 -20.67 4.99 -2.18
N ASN A 96 -20.26 3.73 -2.37
CA ASN A 96 -21.18 2.58 -2.34
C ASN A 96 -21.81 2.38 -0.95
N THR A 97 -21.02 2.53 0.11
CA THR A 97 -21.52 2.43 1.49
C THR A 97 -22.53 3.53 1.79
N ARG A 98 -22.29 4.78 1.38
CA ARG A 98 -23.25 5.89 1.53
C ARG A 98 -24.55 5.61 0.77
N LYS A 99 -24.47 5.16 -0.49
CA LYS A 99 -25.64 4.80 -1.31
C LYS A 99 -26.42 3.64 -0.69
N SER A 100 -25.73 2.63 -0.17
CA SER A 100 -26.36 1.49 0.51
C SER A 100 -27.09 1.91 1.78
N ILE A 101 -26.49 2.78 2.61
CA ILE A 101 -27.09 3.33 3.83
C ILE A 101 -28.36 4.14 3.54
N VAL A 102 -28.38 4.92 2.45
CA VAL A 102 -29.56 5.72 2.03
C VAL A 102 -30.69 4.79 1.56
N ARG A 103 -30.41 3.77 0.74
CA ARG A 103 -31.41 2.80 0.29
C ARG A 103 -31.95 1.89 1.41
N THR A 104 -31.08 1.44 2.33
CA THR A 104 -31.48 0.56 3.45
C THR A 104 -32.02 1.31 4.66
N GLY A 105 -32.03 2.64 4.66
CA GLY A 105 -32.77 3.43 5.65
C GLY A 105 -34.26 3.09 5.71
N SER A 106 -34.80 2.46 4.66
CA SER A 106 -36.18 1.94 4.59
C SER A 106 -36.37 0.54 5.22
N GLN A 107 -35.32 -0.27 5.43
CA GLN A 107 -35.43 -1.64 5.95
C GLN A 107 -34.75 -1.76 7.33
N SER A 108 -35.58 -1.62 8.37
CA SER A 108 -35.24 -1.58 9.80
C SER A 108 -34.62 -2.87 10.39
N THR A 109 -34.49 -3.96 9.64
CA THR A 109 -34.28 -5.30 10.22
C THR A 109 -32.83 -5.69 10.53
N ASN A 110 -31.82 -4.87 10.22
CA ASN A 110 -30.41 -5.28 10.37
C ASN A 110 -29.47 -4.22 10.99
N ILE A 111 -29.89 -3.63 12.11
CA ILE A 111 -29.18 -2.56 12.83
C ILE A 111 -27.77 -3.00 13.30
N ARG A 112 -27.63 -4.26 13.77
CA ARG A 112 -26.35 -4.79 14.29
C ARG A 112 -25.30 -4.93 13.19
N GLY A 113 -25.67 -5.47 12.02
CA GLY A 113 -24.77 -5.58 10.86
C GLY A 113 -24.34 -4.23 10.29
N ARG A 114 -25.22 -3.22 10.36
CA ARG A 114 -24.93 -1.84 9.92
C ARG A 114 -23.87 -1.16 10.80
N ARG A 115 -23.88 -1.41 12.12
CA ARG A 115 -22.89 -0.85 13.06
C ARG A 115 -21.50 -1.44 12.83
N THR A 116 -21.40 -2.77 12.68
CA THR A 116 -20.13 -3.44 12.36
C THR A 116 -19.59 -3.00 11.00
N GLN A 117 -20.41 -2.89 9.96
CA GLN A 117 -19.95 -2.38 8.66
C GLN A 117 -19.45 -0.93 8.73
N LYS A 118 -20.10 -0.07 9.53
CA LYS A 118 -19.67 1.33 9.73
C LYS A 118 -18.33 1.40 10.44
N GLN A 119 -18.16 0.67 11.53
CA GLN A 119 -16.89 0.59 12.29
C GLN A 119 -15.76 0.03 11.42
N LEU A 120 -16.04 -1.06 10.71
CA LEU A 120 -15.11 -1.69 9.80
C LEU A 120 -14.65 -0.67 8.73
N THR A 121 -15.58 0.05 8.11
CA THR A 121 -15.30 1.11 7.11
C THR A 121 -14.56 2.32 7.68
N GLN A 122 -14.81 2.68 8.94
CA GLN A 122 -14.04 3.72 9.63
C GLN A 122 -12.59 3.28 9.89
N MET A 123 -12.38 2.03 10.29
CA MET A 123 -11.05 1.46 10.50
C MET A 123 -10.22 1.47 9.21
N LEU A 124 -10.78 1.03 8.07
CA LEU A 124 -10.03 1.10 6.80
C LEU A 124 -9.72 2.54 6.38
N ARG A 125 -10.66 3.47 6.59
CA ARG A 125 -10.41 4.89 6.26
C ARG A 125 -9.25 5.45 7.07
N LEU A 126 -9.24 5.18 8.37
CA LEU A 126 -8.14 5.58 9.25
C LEU A 126 -6.82 4.94 8.80
N GLN A 127 -6.83 3.62 8.60
CA GLN A 127 -5.66 2.86 8.17
C GLN A 127 -5.10 3.35 6.82
N MET A 128 -5.99 3.68 5.89
CA MET A 128 -5.65 4.23 4.59
C MET A 128 -5.05 5.63 4.67
N ASN A 129 -5.62 6.52 5.50
CA ASN A 129 -5.06 7.86 5.72
C ASN A 129 -3.68 7.80 6.37
N ILE A 130 -3.52 7.00 7.43
CA ILE A 130 -2.23 6.81 8.10
C ILE A 130 -1.20 6.25 7.11
N HIS A 131 -1.58 5.25 6.32
CA HIS A 131 -0.69 4.67 5.33
C HIS A 131 -0.33 5.65 4.23
N LEU A 132 -1.27 6.48 3.74
CA LEU A 132 -0.96 7.51 2.74
C LEU A 132 0.04 8.53 3.27
N VAL A 133 -0.17 9.05 4.47
CA VAL A 133 0.73 10.04 5.08
C VAL A 133 2.13 9.45 5.22
N LEU A 134 2.25 8.26 5.81
CA LEU A 134 3.55 7.61 6.02
C LEU A 134 4.23 7.23 4.70
N THR A 135 3.50 6.62 3.76
CA THR A 135 4.06 6.16 2.48
C THR A 135 4.47 7.33 1.58
N VAL A 136 3.72 8.44 1.57
CA VAL A 136 4.09 9.63 0.80
C VAL A 136 5.36 10.25 1.38
N SER A 137 5.42 10.46 2.70
CA SER A 137 6.62 10.99 3.36
C SER A 137 7.85 10.11 3.09
N PHE A 138 7.70 8.79 3.22
CA PHE A 138 8.78 7.85 2.92
C PHE A 138 9.17 7.84 1.44
N SER A 139 8.19 7.89 0.53
CA SER A 139 8.42 7.91 -0.92
C SER A 139 9.26 9.12 -1.34
N VAL A 140 9.01 10.29 -0.74
CA VAL A 140 9.77 11.50 -1.04
C VAL A 140 11.22 11.31 -0.62
N VAL A 141 11.46 10.89 0.62
CA VAL A 141 12.82 10.64 1.13
C VAL A 141 13.55 9.60 0.28
N TYR A 142 12.89 8.46 0.01
CA TYR A 142 13.46 7.37 -0.77
C TYR A 142 13.79 7.80 -2.21
N SER A 143 12.89 8.51 -2.88
CA SER A 143 13.11 9.00 -4.25
C SER A 143 14.24 10.03 -4.30
N MET A 144 14.34 10.91 -3.31
CA MET A 144 15.45 11.86 -3.20
C MET A 144 16.79 11.13 -3.05
N THR A 145 16.85 10.09 -2.21
CA THR A 145 18.08 9.29 -2.02
C THR A 145 18.44 8.41 -3.21
N ALA A 146 17.45 7.95 -3.97
CA ALA A 146 17.64 7.07 -5.12
C ALA A 146 18.04 7.84 -6.39
N LEU A 147 17.45 9.03 -6.63
CA LEU A 147 17.66 9.81 -7.85
C LEU A 147 18.83 10.80 -7.75
N SER A 148 19.17 11.24 -6.54
CA SER A 148 20.25 12.20 -6.30
C SER A 148 21.28 11.62 -5.33
N PRO A 149 22.38 11.00 -5.81
CA PRO A 149 23.43 10.53 -4.91
C PRO A 149 24.04 11.66 -4.05
N SER A 150 23.94 12.92 -4.49
CA SER A 150 24.38 14.11 -3.74
C SER A 150 23.53 14.47 -2.51
N THR A 151 22.36 13.87 -2.30
CA THR A 151 21.56 14.02 -1.05
C THR A 151 21.90 12.97 0.00
N LYS A 152 22.72 11.96 -0.33
CA LYS A 152 23.22 10.98 0.64
C LYS A 152 24.11 11.64 1.70
N THR A 153 24.91 12.63 1.30
CA THR A 153 25.81 13.39 2.17
C THR A 153 25.09 14.15 3.27
N PRO A 154 24.08 15.02 3.02
CA PRO A 154 23.41 15.76 4.10
C PRO A 154 22.58 14.87 5.04
N ASN A 155 21.93 13.80 4.54
CA ASN A 155 21.16 12.88 5.40
C ASN A 155 22.08 12.00 6.27
N ILE A 156 23.21 11.52 5.73
CA ILE A 156 24.22 10.79 6.53
C ILE A 156 24.86 11.72 7.57
N ILE A 157 25.13 12.98 7.21
CA ILE A 157 25.65 13.98 8.14
C ILE A 157 24.62 14.28 9.24
N ALA A 158 23.35 14.47 8.91
CA ALA A 158 22.29 14.73 9.89
C ALA A 158 22.07 13.54 10.85
N VAL A 159 22.13 12.30 10.35
CA VAL A 159 22.05 11.09 11.19
C VAL A 159 23.29 10.96 12.08
N ARG A 160 24.50 11.27 11.57
CA ARG A 160 25.72 11.31 12.38
C ARG A 160 25.67 12.36 13.49
N TYR A 161 25.08 13.53 13.25
CA TYR A 161 24.90 14.58 14.28
C TYR A 161 23.81 14.26 15.31
N LEU A 162 22.86 13.38 15.01
CA LEU A 162 21.82 12.94 15.95
C LEU A 162 22.26 11.78 16.85
N LEU A 163 23.26 11.01 16.42
CA LEU A 163 23.80 9.84 17.12
C LEU A 163 25.16 10.08 17.78
N ALA A 164 25.79 11.24 17.54
CA ALA A 164 26.97 11.74 18.26
C ALA A 164 26.54 12.61 19.43
#